data_AF-A0A804I7R8-F1
#
_entry.id   AF-A0A804I7R8-F1
#
_cell.length_a   1.000
_cell.length_b   1.000
_cell.length_c   1.000
_cell.angle_alpha   90.00
_cell.angle_beta   90.00
_cell.angle_gamma   90.00
#
_symmetry.space_group_name_H-M   'P 1'
#
loop_
_entity.id
_entity.type
_entity.pdbx_description
1 polymer ?
#
loop_
_entity_poly.entity_id
_entity_poly.type
_entity_poly.pdbx_seq_one_letter_code
_entity_poly.pdbx_strand_id
1 'polypeptide(L)'
;MAIPVIDFSKLDGKERAETMARIANGCEEWGFFQLVNHGIPVELLERVKKVSSECYKLREERFRGSKPVQLLDTLVKEVCLKVLDTFPRLLEFACVYHL
;
A
#
# COMPACT_ATOMS: atom_id res chain seq x y z
N MET A 1 11.22 -2.84 8.13
CA MET A 1 11.62 -2.73 6.70
C MET A 1 10.86 -1.54 6.12
N ALA A 2 11.55 -0.55 5.55
CA ALA A 2 10.92 0.69 5.06
C ALA A 2 10.90 0.72 3.53
N ILE A 3 9.77 1.11 2.94
CA ILE A 3 9.61 1.18 1.48
C ILE A 3 10.55 2.27 0.92
N PRO A 4 11.32 2.00 -0.15
CA PRO A 4 12.20 3.00 -0.75
C PRO A 4 11.41 4.21 -1.26
N VAL A 5 11.80 5.41 -0.81
CA VAL A 5 11.23 6.69 -1.29
C VAL A 5 12.25 7.41 -2.16
N ILE A 6 11.88 7.70 -3.40
CA ILE A 6 12.76 8.29 -4.42
C ILE A 6 12.24 9.69 -4.78
N ASP A 7 13.12 10.68 -4.66
CA ASP A 7 12.84 12.06 -5.06
C ASP A 7 13.07 12.23 -6.56
N PHE A 8 11.99 12.45 -7.30
CA PHE A 8 12.04 12.56 -8.76
C PHE A 8 12.69 13.86 -9.24
N SER A 9 12.65 14.93 -8.44
CA SER A 9 13.25 16.22 -8.81
C SER A 9 14.76 16.15 -8.99
N LYS A 10 15.41 15.14 -8.38
CA LYS A 10 16.86 14.91 -8.48
C LYS A 10 17.31 14.35 -9.83
N LEU A 11 16.39 13.89 -10.68
CA LEU A 11 16.72 13.37 -12.01
C LEU A 11 17.18 14.43 -13.01
N ASP A 12 16.81 15.68 -12.78
CA ASP A 12 17.20 16.82 -13.61
C ASP A 12 18.49 17.52 -13.09
N GLY A 13 19.04 17.02 -11.97
CA GLY A 13 20.19 17.58 -11.29
C GLY A 13 21.46 16.74 -11.39
N LYS A 14 22.47 17.14 -10.61
CA LYS A 14 23.76 16.44 -10.51
C LYS A 14 23.64 15.04 -9.92
N GLU A 15 22.57 14.78 -9.15
CA GLU A 15 22.27 13.51 -8.49
C GLU A 15 21.54 12.51 -9.40
N ARG A 16 21.43 12.80 -10.71
CA ARG A 16 20.72 11.93 -11.66
C ARG A 16 21.24 10.49 -11.63
N ALA A 17 22.55 10.29 -11.69
CA ALA A 17 23.15 8.95 -11.75
C ALA A 17 22.83 8.13 -10.49
N GLU A 18 22.95 8.74 -9.31
CA GLU A 18 22.60 8.11 -8.04
C GLU A 18 21.11 7.79 -7.95
N THR A 19 20.25 8.73 -8.34
CA THR A 19 18.79 8.56 -8.34
C THR A 19 18.38 7.42 -9.28
N MET A 20 18.99 7.33 -10.46
CA MET A 20 18.77 6.22 -11.40
C MET A 20 19.23 4.86 -10.82
N ALA A 21 20.37 4.82 -10.12
CA ALA A 21 20.83 3.60 -9.46
C ALA A 21 19.84 3.14 -8.36
N ARG A 22 19.26 4.09 -7.61
CA ARG A 22 18.22 3.80 -6.62
C ARG A 22 16.93 3.29 -7.25
N ILE A 23 16.54 3.79 -8.42
CA ILE A 23 15.39 3.27 -9.18
C ILE A 23 15.67 1.83 -9.63
N ALA A 24 16.85 1.56 -10.20
CA ALA A 24 17.23 0.21 -10.61
C ALA A 24 17.20 -0.77 -9.43
N ASN A 25 17.80 -0.40 -8.31
CA ASN A 25 17.78 -1.21 -7.10
C ASN A 25 16.35 -1.41 -6.54
N GLY A 26 15.50 -0.37 -6.57
CA GLY A 26 14.10 -0.48 -6.18
C GLY A 26 13.31 -1.46 -7.07
N CYS A 27 13.62 -1.53 -8.37
CA CYS A 27 13.02 -2.51 -9.27
C CYS A 27 13.51 -3.93 -8.99
N GLU A 28 14.81 -4.12 -8.78
CA GLU A 28 15.44 -5.45 -8.64
C GLU A 28 15.15 -6.09 -7.27
N GLU A 29 15.33 -5.33 -6.19
CA GLU A 29 15.28 -5.88 -4.83
C GLU A 29 13.88 -5.81 -4.21
N TRP A 30 13.09 -4.78 -4.54
CA TRP A 30 11.80 -4.54 -3.92
C TRP A 30 10.61 -4.83 -4.83
N GLY A 31 10.78 -4.66 -6.14
CA GLY A 31 9.69 -4.72 -7.12
C GLY A 31 8.73 -3.52 -7.07
N PHE A 32 8.88 -2.60 -6.10
CA PHE A 32 8.14 -1.34 -6.00
C PHE A 32 8.89 -0.30 -5.15
N PHE A 33 8.57 0.97 -5.38
CA PHE A 33 9.10 2.11 -4.63
C PHE A 33 8.09 3.27 -4.66
N GLN A 34 8.21 4.19 -3.70
CA GLN A 34 7.40 5.40 -3.68
C GLN A 34 8.16 6.54 -4.36
N LEU A 35 7.45 7.29 -5.20
CA LEU A 35 7.99 8.48 -5.85
C LEU A 35 7.43 9.74 -5.17
N VAL A 36 8.30 10.72 -4.92
CA VAL A 36 7.93 12.06 -4.42
C VAL A 36 8.47 13.13 -5.36
N ASN A 37 7.92 14.35 -5.29
CA ASN A 37 8.30 15.48 -6.16
C ASN A 37 8.24 15.15 -7.66
N HIS A 38 7.31 14.28 -8.06
CA HIS A 38 7.10 13.83 -9.44
C HIS A 38 6.45 14.89 -10.36
N GLY A 39 6.24 16.11 -9.88
CA GLY A 39 5.66 17.21 -10.65
C GLY A 39 4.16 17.12 -10.92
N ILE A 40 3.47 16.11 -10.39
CA ILE A 40 2.00 16.00 -10.54
C ILE A 40 1.35 16.88 -9.47
N PRO A 41 0.46 17.82 -9.83
CA PRO A 41 -0.20 18.69 -8.87
C PRO A 41 -0.99 17.90 -7.82
N VAL A 42 -0.80 18.24 -6.54
CA VAL A 42 -1.49 17.59 -5.42
C VAL A 42 -3.01 17.72 -5.56
N GLU A 43 -3.49 18.87 -6.02
CA GLU A 43 -4.92 19.10 -6.27
C GLU A 43 -5.52 18.12 -7.29
N LEU A 44 -4.75 17.72 -8.31
CA LEU A 44 -5.19 16.74 -9.29
C LEU A 44 -5.32 15.37 -8.64
N LEU A 45 -4.33 14.95 -7.84
CA LEU A 45 -4.37 13.68 -7.11
C LEU A 45 -5.57 13.62 -6.16
N GLU A 46 -5.84 14.70 -5.42
CA GLU A 46 -6.99 14.78 -4.52
C GLU A 46 -8.33 14.72 -5.28
N ARG A 47 -8.45 15.39 -6.43
CA ARG A 47 -9.65 15.26 -7.28
C ARG A 47 -9.85 13.84 -7.79
N VAL A 48 -8.80 13.18 -8.29
CA VAL A 48 -8.86 11.80 -8.78
C VAL A 48 -9.27 10.86 -7.65
N LYS A 49 -8.66 11.00 -6.47
CA LYS A 49 -9.00 10.23 -5.28
C LYS A 49 -10.45 10.43 -4.87
N LYS A 50 -10.94 11.68 -4.88
CA LYS A 50 -12.33 12.03 -4.56
C LYS A 50 -13.31 11.35 -5.52
N VAL A 51 -13.14 11.55 -6.83
CA VAL A 51 -14.04 10.96 -7.84
C VAL A 51 -14.01 9.44 -7.77
N SER A 52 -12.83 8.83 -7.64
CA SER A 52 -12.70 7.37 -7.53
C SER A 52 -13.42 6.83 -6.29
N SER A 53 -13.30 7.52 -5.15
CA SER A 53 -14.00 7.16 -3.90
C SER A 53 -15.51 7.31 -4.05
N GLU A 54 -15.99 8.40 -4.62
CA GLU A 54 -17.42 8.64 -4.85
C GLU A 54 -18.02 7.59 -5.80
N CYS A 55 -17.33 7.26 -6.89
CA CYS A 55 -17.75 6.19 -7.80
C CYS A 55 -17.81 4.82 -7.11
N TYR A 56 -16.86 4.52 -6.23
CA TYR A 56 -16.86 3.26 -5.48
C TYR A 56 -18.01 3.19 -4.47
N LYS A 57 -18.28 4.26 -3.73
CA LYS A 57 -19.38 4.31 -2.73
C LYS A 57 -20.73 3.93 -3.32
N LEU A 58 -21.01 4.36 -4.55
CA LEU A 58 -22.25 4.00 -5.26
C LEU A 58 -22.38 2.50 -5.57
N ARG A 59 -21.26 1.77 -5.60
CA ARG A 59 -21.19 0.33 -5.93
C ARG A 59 -20.76 -0.53 -4.76
N GLU A 60 -20.44 0.08 -3.62
CA GLU A 60 -19.78 -0.55 -2.49
C GLU A 60 -20.62 -1.69 -1.93
N GLU A 61 -21.91 -1.47 -1.69
CA GLU A 61 -22.82 -2.49 -1.17
C GLU A 61 -22.86 -3.72 -2.08
N ARG A 62 -23.03 -3.52 -3.38
CA ARG A 62 -23.03 -4.60 -4.38
C ARG A 62 -21.68 -5.32 -4.46
N PHE A 63 -20.58 -4.58 -4.36
CA PHE A 63 -19.23 -5.16 -4.39
C PHE A 63 -18.97 -6.00 -3.13
N ARG A 64 -19.29 -5.49 -1.94
CA ARG A 64 -19.17 -6.23 -0.67
C ARG A 64 -20.09 -7.46 -0.61
N GLY A 65 -21.28 -7.37 -1.21
CA GLY A 65 -22.20 -8.49 -1.36
C GLY A 65 -21.80 -9.53 -2.43
N SER A 66 -20.71 -9.31 -3.18
CA SER A 66 -20.30 -10.22 -4.25
C SER A 66 -19.62 -11.47 -3.70
N LYS A 67 -19.84 -12.63 -4.36
CA LYS A 67 -19.23 -13.91 -3.99
C LYS A 67 -17.69 -13.83 -3.86
N PRO A 68 -16.94 -13.19 -4.78
CA PRO A 68 -15.49 -13.09 -4.64
C PRO A 68 -15.05 -12.38 -3.35
N VAL A 69 -15.73 -11.30 -2.96
CA VAL A 69 -15.39 -10.55 -1.74
C VAL A 69 -15.71 -11.36 -0.49
N GLN A 70 -16.87 -12.02 -0.46
CA GLN A 70 -17.23 -12.90 0.66
C GLN A 70 -16.28 -14.09 0.83
N LEU A 71 -15.85 -14.70 -0.28
CA LEU A 71 -14.85 -15.77 -0.26
C LEU A 71 -13.50 -15.25 0.25
N LEU A 72 -13.05 -14.08 -0.23
CA LEU A 72 -11.82 -13.47 0.24
C LEU A 72 -11.89 -13.15 1.73
N ASP A 73 -12.99 -12.56 2.22
CA ASP A 73 -13.20 -12.28 3.65
C ASP A 73 -13.16 -13.56 4.50
N THR A 74 -13.71 -14.66 3.99
CA THR A 74 -13.68 -15.96 4.66
C THR A 74 -12.25 -16.49 4.73
N LEU A 75 -11.53 -16.48 3.60
CA LEU A 75 -10.13 -16.92 3.52
C LEU A 75 -9.22 -16.09 4.43
N VAL A 76 -9.38 -14.76 4.46
CA VAL A 76 -8.59 -13.88 5.32
C VAL A 76 -8.83 -14.21 6.79
N LYS A 77 -10.08 -14.44 7.21
CA LYS A 77 -10.39 -14.84 8.59
C LYS A 77 -9.76 -16.18 8.93
N GLU A 78 -9.88 -17.18 8.06
CA GLU A 78 -9.27 -18.49 8.28
C GLU A 78 -7.74 -18.44 8.36
N VAL A 79 -7.09 -17.68 7.47
CA VAL A 79 -5.64 -17.50 7.47
C VAL A 79 -5.20 -16.75 8.72
N CYS A 80 -5.89 -15.67 9.09
CA CYS A 80 -5.54 -14.86 10.26
C CYS A 80 -5.67 -15.67 11.57
N LEU A 81 -6.76 -16.44 11.70
CA LEU A 81 -6.94 -17.37 12.84
C LEU A 81 -5.83 -18.43 12.87
N LYS A 82 -5.52 -19.07 11.74
CA LYS A 82 -4.43 -20.04 11.67
C LYS A 82 -3.07 -19.44 12.03
N VAL A 83 -2.80 -18.20 11.64
CA VAL A 83 -1.55 -17.50 12.01
C VAL A 83 -1.49 -17.21 13.50
N LEU A 84 -2.60 -16.78 14.11
CA LEU A 84 -2.69 -16.58 15.56
C LEU A 84 -2.56 -17.90 16.34
N ASP A 85 -3.17 -18.97 15.85
CA ASP A 85 -3.09 -20.32 16.44
C ASP A 85 -1.68 -20.93 16.32
N THR A 86 -0.98 -20.63 15.23
CA THR A 86 0.38 -21.13 14.99
C THR A 86 1.45 -20.36 15.78
N PHE A 87 1.18 -19.09 16.14
CA PHE A 87 2.10 -18.23 16.88
C PHE A 87 1.44 -17.60 18.13
N PRO A 88 1.20 -18.38 19.20
CA PRO A 88 0.53 -17.90 20.41
C PRO A 88 1.28 -16.75 21.14
N ARG A 89 2.56 -16.52 20.84
CA ARG A 89 3.33 -15.37 21.37
C ARG A 89 2.97 -14.01 20.74
N LEU A 90 2.20 -13.97 19.65
CA LEU A 90 1.71 -12.72 19.06
C LEU A 90 0.49 -12.14 19.80
N LEU A 91 -0.24 -12.97 20.57
CA LEU A 91 -1.36 -12.50 21.40
C LEU A 91 -0.91 -11.55 22.52
N GLU A 92 0.29 -11.78 23.07
CA GLU A 92 0.87 -10.92 24.10
C GLU A 92 1.21 -9.52 23.56
N PHE A 93 1.56 -9.38 22.28
CA PHE A 93 1.83 -8.07 21.66
C PHE A 93 0.55 -7.29 21.34
N ALA A 94 -0.57 -7.95 21.03
CA ALA A 94 -1.83 -7.28 20.73
C ALA A 94 -2.48 -6.66 21.98
N CYS A 95 -2.33 -7.28 23.15
CA CYS A 95 -2.82 -6.73 24.42
C CYS A 95 -2.06 -5.47 24.88
N VAL A 96 -0.84 -5.22 24.40
CA VAL A 96 -0.05 -4.04 24.78
C VAL A 96 -0.49 -2.78 24.01
N TYR A 97 -1.12 -2.92 22.84
CA TYR A 97 -1.57 -1.79 22.02
C TYR A 97 -3.00 -1.30 22.32
N HIS A 98 -3.68 -1.89 23.31
CA HIS A 98 -5.00 -1.43 23.78
C HIS A 98 -5.02 -0.99 25.26
N LEU A 99 -3.88 -0.50 25.76
CA LEU A 99 -3.75 0.24 27.03
C LEU A 99 -3.13 1.62 26.77
#